data_AF-A0A7R9QQ56-F1
#
_entry.id   AF-A0A7R9QQ56-F1
#
_cell.length_a   1.000
_cell.length_b   1.000
_cell.length_c   1.000
_cell.angle_alpha   90.00
_cell.angle_beta   90.00
_cell.angle_gamma   90.00
#
_symmetry.space_group_name_H-M   'P 1'
#
loop_
_entity.id
_entity.type
_entity.pdbx_description
1 polymer ?
#
loop_
_entity_poly.entity_id
_entity_poly.type
_entity_poly.pdbx_seq_one_letter_code
_entity_poly.pdbx_strand_id
1 'polypeptide(L)'
;MSRRNDHLKLEIPDLVSDPKTKKTYRKGKFLGRGGFAKCYELIDTSNGDIFAGKVIAKSQLTKPDQKSKMTQEIAIHRSIKHNHVVEFMTFFEDK
;
A
#
# COMPACT_ATOMS: atom_id res chain seq x y z
N MET A 1 24.30 -21.88 8.61
CA MET A 1 24.00 -22.46 7.27
C MET A 1 23.17 -21.48 6.48
N SER A 2 23.63 -21.19 5.26
CA SER A 2 23.08 -20.34 4.19
C SER A 2 22.59 -18.91 4.50
N ARG A 3 23.32 -17.95 3.92
CA ARG A 3 22.97 -16.54 3.77
C ARG A 3 21.83 -16.36 2.77
N ARG A 4 21.09 -15.25 2.95
CA ARG A 4 20.26 -14.54 1.95
C ARG A 4 19.10 -15.33 1.35
N ASN A 5 17.89 -14.99 1.74
CA ASN A 5 16.83 -14.89 0.75
C ASN A 5 16.41 -13.44 0.72
N ASP A 6 16.74 -12.78 -0.39
CA ASP A 6 16.55 -11.37 -0.64
C ASP A 6 15.19 -10.90 -0.10
N HIS A 7 15.22 -9.85 0.71
CA HIS A 7 14.13 -8.89 0.68
C HIS A 7 14.07 -8.43 -0.77
N LEU A 8 13.28 -9.11 -1.62
CA LEU A 8 12.92 -8.64 -2.95
C LEU A 8 12.70 -7.15 -2.81
N LYS A 9 13.63 -6.37 -3.37
CA LYS A 9 13.61 -4.92 -3.22
C LYS A 9 12.33 -4.50 -3.92
N LEU A 10 11.26 -4.32 -3.16
CA LEU A 10 10.09 -3.62 -3.63
C LEU A 10 10.56 -2.19 -3.84
N GLU A 11 11.02 -1.91 -5.05
CA GLU A 11 11.34 -0.59 -5.54
C GLU A 11 10.01 0.03 -5.94
N ILE A 12 9.46 0.80 -5.01
CA ILE A 12 8.25 1.57 -5.28
C ILE A 12 8.68 2.81 -6.07
N PRO A 13 8.07 3.06 -7.24
CA PRO A 13 8.34 4.27 -8.02
C PRO A 13 8.18 5.54 -7.18
N ASP A 14 8.92 6.59 -7.52
CA ASP A 14 8.75 7.89 -6.87
C ASP A 14 7.41 8.54 -7.19
N LEU A 15 6.80 8.17 -8.32
CA LEU A 15 5.45 8.56 -8.69
C LEU A 15 4.58 7.30 -8.84
N VAL A 16 3.56 7.20 -8.01
CA VAL A 16 2.60 6.11 -8.00
C VAL A 16 1.30 6.62 -8.65
N SER A 17 0.76 5.88 -9.62
CA SER A 17 -0.46 6.29 -10.33
C SER A 17 -1.57 5.27 -10.13
N ASP A 18 -2.76 5.75 -9.77
CA ASP A 18 -3.98 4.95 -9.78
C ASP A 18 -4.52 4.86 -11.22
N PRO A 19 -4.52 3.69 -11.86
CA PRO A 19 -4.93 3.56 -13.25
C PRO A 19 -6.42 3.86 -13.48
N LYS A 20 -7.26 3.74 -12.43
CA LYS A 20 -8.71 3.93 -12.48
C LYS A 20 -9.08 5.41 -12.38
N THR A 21 -8.51 6.12 -11.40
CA THR A 21 -8.85 7.53 -11.15
C THR A 21 -7.92 8.51 -11.84
N LYS A 22 -6.79 8.04 -12.39
CA LYS A 22 -5.69 8.86 -12.93
C LYS A 22 -5.02 9.76 -11.90
N LYS A 23 -5.36 9.64 -10.62
CA LYS A 23 -4.64 10.32 -9.55
C LYS A 23 -3.20 9.83 -9.48
N THR A 24 -2.30 10.76 -9.18
CA THR A 24 -0.88 10.49 -9.01
C THR A 24 -0.43 10.94 -7.63
N TYR A 25 0.43 10.14 -7.02
CA TYR A 25 0.96 10.36 -5.70
C TYR A 25 2.48 10.33 -5.77
N ARG A 26 3.13 11.38 -5.28
CA ARG A 26 4.58 11.37 -5.08
C ARG A 26 4.88 10.62 -3.78
N LYS A 27 5.74 9.61 -3.87
CA LYS A 27 6.27 8.87 -2.71
C LYS A 27 7.21 9.78 -1.92
N GLY A 28 6.93 9.93 -0.64
CA GLY A 28 7.73 10.65 0.34
C GLY A 28 8.55 9.70 1.23
N LYS A 29 8.68 10.08 2.50
CA LYS A 29 9.49 9.36 3.49
C LYS A 29 9.00 7.92 3.74
N PHE A 30 9.92 7.03 4.06
CA PHE A 30 9.59 5.70 4.57
C PHE A 30 9.10 5.81 6.03
N LEU A 31 7.95 5.21 6.33
CA LEU A 31 7.31 5.26 7.65
C LEU A 31 7.61 4.02 8.49
N GLY A 32 7.77 2.86 7.85
CA GLY A 32 8.04 1.61 8.55
C GLY A 32 7.56 0.37 7.81
N ARG A 33 7.72 -0.79 8.45
CA ARG A 33 7.32 -2.10 7.91
C ARG A 33 6.33 -2.78 8.86
N GLY A 34 5.28 -3.37 8.29
CA GLY A 34 4.28 -4.16 9.03
C GLY A 34 3.94 -5.45 8.28
N GLY A 35 4.39 -6.60 8.79
CA GLY A 35 4.24 -7.88 8.10
C GLY A 35 4.88 -7.86 6.71
N PHE A 36 4.07 -8.11 5.67
CA PHE A 36 4.47 -8.04 4.26
C PHE A 36 4.49 -6.61 3.70
N ALA A 37 3.83 -5.66 4.36
CA ALA A 37 3.70 -4.30 3.85
C ALA A 37 4.88 -3.41 4.24
N LYS A 38 5.20 -2.47 3.34
CA LYS A 38 6.03 -1.30 3.62
C LYS A 38 5.14 -0.05 3.55
N CYS A 39 5.30 0.85 4.50
CA CYS A 39 4.53 2.07 4.58
C CYS A 39 5.39 3.27 4.20
N TYR A 40 4.85 4.13 3.35
CA TYR A 40 5.48 5.38 2.92
C TYR A 40 4.49 6.53 3.05
N GLU A 41 5.01 7.74 3.18
CA GLU A 41 4.23 8.94 2.93
C GLU A 41 3.90 9.01 1.45
N LEU A 42 2.65 9.33 1.10
CA LEU A 42 2.19 9.54 -0.28
C LEU A 42 1.55 10.92 -0.37
N ILE A 43 2.01 11.74 -1.32
CA ILE A 43 1.56 13.11 -1.48
C ILE A 43 0.76 13.20 -2.78
N ASP A 44 -0.54 13.47 -2.71
CA ASP A 44 -1.38 13.68 -3.91
C ASP A 44 -0.86 14.91 -4.66
N THR A 45 -0.46 14.72 -5.92
CA THR A 45 0.18 15.78 -6.70
C THR A 45 -0.79 16.85 -7.17
N SER A 46 -2.10 16.63 -7.06
CA SER A 46 -3.12 17.58 -7.49
C SER A 46 -3.45 18.65 -6.44
N ASN A 47 -3.43 18.28 -5.16
CA ASN A 47 -3.85 19.16 -4.06
C ASN A 47 -2.83 19.24 -2.91
N GLY A 48 -1.80 18.40 -2.90
CA GLY A 48 -0.77 18.38 -1.86
C GLY A 48 -1.14 17.58 -0.61
N ASP A 49 -2.29 16.91 -0.57
CA ASP A 49 -2.72 16.12 0.58
C ASP A 49 -1.75 14.96 0.85
N ILE A 50 -1.49 14.71 2.14
CA ILE A 50 -0.53 13.70 2.59
C ILE A 50 -1.27 12.49 3.16
N PHE A 51 -0.88 11.31 2.72
CA PHE A 51 -1.46 10.02 3.09
C PHE A 51 -0.39 9.03 3.56
N ALA A 52 -0.82 8.00 4.29
CA ALA A 52 0.00 6.82 4.56
C ALA A 52 -0.29 5.74 3.51
N GLY A 53 0.68 5.46 2.64
CA GLY A 53 0.61 4.42 1.62
C GLY A 53 1.13 3.09 2.14
N LYS A 54 0.23 2.12 2.35
CA LYS A 54 0.58 0.73 2.67
C LYS A 54 0.78 -0.06 1.38
N VAL A 55 2.01 -0.43 1.06
CA VAL A 55 2.35 -1.10 -0.20
C VAL A 55 2.83 -2.52 0.04
N ILE A 56 2.26 -3.47 -0.71
CA ILE A 56 2.51 -4.90 -0.60
C ILE A 56 2.96 -5.41 -1.96
N ALA A 57 4.07 -6.15 -2.00
CA ALA A 57 4.54 -6.76 -3.24
C ALA A 57 3.60 -7.92 -3.64
N LYS A 58 3.06 -7.92 -4.86
CA LYS A 58 2.24 -9.04 -5.37
C LYS A 58 2.97 -10.40 -5.27
N SER A 59 4.30 -10.39 -5.40
CA SER A 59 5.15 -11.59 -5.22
C SER A 59 5.13 -12.17 -3.80
N GLN A 60 4.65 -11.42 -2.80
CA GLN A 60 4.45 -11.90 -1.43
C GLN A 60 3.02 -12.41 -1.18
N LEU A 61 2.09 -12.22 -2.14
CA LEU A 61 0.70 -12.65 -2.11
C LEU A 61 0.48 -13.86 -3.03
N THR A 62 1.32 -14.90 -2.90
CA THR A 62 1.28 -16.06 -3.79
C THR A 62 0.18 -17.06 -3.42
N LYS A 63 -0.16 -17.17 -2.14
CA LYS A 63 -1.17 -18.13 -1.66
C LYS A 63 -2.59 -17.54 -1.74
N PRO A 64 -3.61 -18.31 -2.17
CA PRO A 64 -5.00 -17.86 -2.20
C PRO A 64 -5.49 -17.27 -0.86
N ASP A 65 -5.13 -17.90 0.26
CA ASP A 65 -5.51 -17.42 1.60
C ASP A 65 -4.95 -16.03 1.91
N GLN A 66 -3.74 -15.71 1.45
CA GLN A 66 -3.13 -14.38 1.67
C GLN A 66 -3.89 -13.31 0.88
N LYS A 67 -4.30 -13.63 -0.35
CA LYS A 67 -5.12 -12.73 -1.18
C LYS A 67 -6.50 -12.53 -0.55
N SER A 68 -7.14 -13.62 -0.09
CA SER A 68 -8.44 -13.55 0.59
C SER A 68 -8.40 -12.66 1.84
N LYS A 69 -7.37 -12.84 2.70
CA LYS A 69 -7.17 -11.99 3.89
C LYS A 69 -6.96 -10.52 3.53
N MET A 70 -6.20 -10.23 2.47
CA MET A 70 -5.98 -8.86 2.00
C MET A 70 -7.28 -8.23 1.46
N THR A 71 -8.06 -8.97 0.67
CA THR A 71 -9.38 -8.51 0.20
C THR A 71 -10.34 -8.26 1.36
N GLN A 72 -10.33 -9.12 2.38
CA GLN A 72 -11.14 -8.96 3.58
C GLN A 72 -10.72 -7.73 4.39
N GLU A 73 -9.43 -7.49 4.55
CA GLU A 73 -8.89 -6.29 5.22
C GLU A 73 -9.38 -5.01 4.55
N ILE A 74 -9.31 -4.94 3.21
CA ILE A 74 -9.82 -3.81 2.42
C ILE A 74 -11.33 -3.65 2.60
N ALA A 75 -12.09 -4.75 2.52
CA ALA A 75 -13.56 -4.69 2.61
C ALA A 75 -14.03 -4.16 3.96
N ILE A 76 -13.45 -4.65 5.06
CA ILE A 76 -13.79 -4.21 6.42
C ILE A 76 -13.39 -2.75 6.60
N HIS A 77 -12.14 -2.38 6.31
CA HIS A 77 -11.64 -1.03 6.58
C HIS A 77 -12.38 0.04 5.76
N ARG A 78 -12.68 -0.25 4.48
CA ARG A 78 -13.47 0.65 3.62
C ARG A 78 -14.90 0.88 4.13
N SER A 79 -15.46 -0.05 4.92
CA SER A 79 -16.83 0.07 5.43
C SER A 79 -16.97 0.93 6.70
N ILE A 80 -15.84 1.33 7.30
CA ILE A 80 -15.82 2.02 8.59
C ILE A 80 -15.42 3.49 8.39
N LYS A 81 -16.23 4.41 8.91
CA LYS A 81 -15.93 5.84 8.98
C LYS A 81 -16.25 6.37 10.38
N HIS A 82 -15.21 6.69 11.14
CA HIS A 82 -15.34 7.10 12.54
C HIS A 82 -14.13 7.90 13.01
N ASN A 83 -14.31 8.92 13.86
CA ASN A 83 -13.24 9.84 14.29
C ASN A 83 -12.04 9.16 14.99
N HIS A 84 -12.26 8.02 15.62
CA HIS A 84 -11.23 7.27 16.37
C HIS A 84 -10.76 6.00 15.65
N VAL A 85 -11.12 5.84 14.38
CA VAL A 85 -10.63 4.75 13.52
C VAL A 85 -9.92 5.40 12.35
N VAL A 86 -8.76 4.85 11.95
CA VAL A 86 -8.04 5.35 10.77
C VAL A 86 -8.99 5.32 9.57
N GLU A 87 -9.13 6.43 8.84
CA GLU A 87 -9.99 6.49 7.66
C GLU A 87 -9.32 5.75 6.48
N PHE A 88 -10.11 4.94 5.79
CA PHE A 88 -9.69 4.30 4.55
C PHE A 88 -9.96 5.24 3.37
N MET A 89 -8.91 5.74 2.72
CA MET A 89 -9.06 6.68 1.61
C MET A 89 -9.31 5.98 0.27
N THR A 90 -8.41 5.07 -0.13
CA THR A 90 -8.51 4.34 -1.40
C THR A 90 -7.58 3.12 -1.40
N PHE A 91 -7.76 2.24 -2.38
CA PHE A 91 -6.75 1.25 -2.78
C PHE A 91 -6.73 1.10 -4.30
N PHE A 92 -5.57 0.70 -4.82
CA PHE A 92 -5.38 0.30 -6.20
C PHE A 92 -4.16 -0.62 -6.31
N GLU A 93 -3.98 -1.22 -7.46
CA GLU A 93 -2.83 -2.06 -7.79
C GLU A 93 -2.28 -1.65 -9.16
N ASP A 94 -1.00 -1.93 -9.40
CA ASP A 94 -0.41 -1.89 -10.73
C ASP A 94 -0.97 -3.03 -11.61
N LYS A 95 -0.57 -3.09 -12.88
CA LYS A 95 -0.92 -4.24 -13.75
C LYS A 95 -0.14 -5.47 -13.31
#